data_AF-A0A7C4Z6J0-F1
#
_entry.id   AF-A0A7C4Z6J0-F1
#
_cell.length_a   1.000
_cell.length_b   1.000
_cell.length_c   1.000
_cell.angle_alpha   90.00
_cell.angle_beta   90.00
_cell.angle_gamma   90.00
#
_symmetry.space_group_name_H-M   'P 1'
#
loop_
_entity.id
_entity.type
_entity.pdbx_description
1 polymer ?
#
loop_
_entity_poly.entity_id
_entity_poly.type
_entity_poly.pdbx_seq_one_letter_code
_entity_poly.pdbx_strand_id
1 'polypeptide(L)'
;FSKEISEQLLLRTHTTTLSAQTLWKIREGALPIPGKYFAIGKCFRNEAVDWKHLFEFNQVEGIVVDRNVTFAQLLGYLKVFFAKMGFPKIRLRPHYFPYTEPSVEIDAYHEGRKTWIELGGAGVFRPEVTKALLGEEIPVLAWGPGFDRIIVDFFKITDLRDLYRNDVKQLKEMRRFNLKSEMVK
;
A
#
# COMPACT_ATOMS: atom_id res chain seq x y z
N PHE A 1 25.31 9.79 -9.21
CA PHE A 1 23.97 10.22 -9.66
C PHE A 1 24.05 10.55 -11.15
N SER A 2 23.17 10.00 -11.99
CA SER A 2 23.10 10.30 -13.43
C SER A 2 21.75 10.95 -13.75
N LYS A 3 21.79 12.16 -14.31
CA LYS A 3 20.59 12.89 -14.72
C LYS A 3 19.85 12.15 -15.83
N GLU A 4 20.60 11.65 -16.81
CA GLU A 4 20.06 10.88 -17.94
C GLU A 4 19.24 9.67 -17.47
N ILE A 5 19.74 8.90 -16.50
CA ILE A 5 19.02 7.76 -15.92
C ILE A 5 17.76 8.23 -15.17
N SER A 6 17.84 9.35 -14.46
CA SER A 6 16.71 9.86 -13.64
C SER A 6 15.57 10.44 -14.47
N GLU A 7 15.85 10.90 -15.69
CA GLU A 7 14.86 11.47 -16.63
C GLU A 7 14.21 10.40 -17.53
N GLN A 8 14.63 9.14 -17.43
CA GLN A 8 14.00 8.05 -18.18
C GLN A 8 12.55 7.86 -17.76
N LEU A 9 11.66 7.81 -18.75
CA LEU A 9 10.26 7.51 -18.54
C LEU A 9 10.07 6.02 -18.25
N LEU A 10 9.25 5.72 -17.25
CA LEU A 10 8.87 4.37 -16.88
C LEU A 10 7.41 4.31 -16.44
N LEU A 11 6.82 3.12 -16.53
CA LEU A 11 5.52 2.86 -15.92
C LEU A 11 5.68 2.78 -14.41
N ARG A 12 4.82 3.49 -13.67
CA ARG A 12 4.89 3.56 -12.20
C ARG A 12 4.90 2.17 -11.56
N THR A 13 5.96 1.85 -10.82
CA THR A 13 6.18 0.55 -10.19
C THR A 13 5.55 0.40 -8.80
N HIS A 14 5.29 1.53 -8.12
CA HIS A 14 4.63 1.60 -6.82
C HIS A 14 4.00 2.99 -6.59
N THR A 15 3.00 3.05 -5.72
CA THR A 15 2.23 4.27 -5.40
C THR A 15 2.97 5.28 -4.53
N THR A 16 4.11 4.93 -3.96
CA THR A 16 4.96 5.87 -3.17
C THR A 16 5.40 7.11 -3.98
N THR A 17 5.43 7.02 -5.31
CA THR A 17 5.62 8.19 -6.18
C THR A 17 4.54 9.26 -5.99
N LEU A 18 3.29 8.86 -5.68
CA LEU A 18 2.19 9.76 -5.33
C LEU A 18 2.39 10.38 -3.94
N SER A 19 2.94 9.63 -2.99
CA SER A 19 3.38 10.17 -1.70
C SER A 19 4.46 11.23 -1.91
N ALA A 20 5.45 10.97 -2.76
CA ALA A 20 6.50 11.95 -3.06
C ALA A 20 5.94 13.24 -3.68
N GLN A 21 5.02 13.13 -4.63
CA GLN A 21 4.30 14.29 -5.18
C GLN A 21 3.47 15.03 -4.12
N THR A 22 2.87 14.31 -3.19
CA THR A 22 2.09 14.89 -2.08
C THR A 22 3.00 15.69 -1.15
N LEU A 23 4.16 15.14 -0.77
CA LEU A 23 5.16 15.84 0.03
C LEU A 23 5.68 17.10 -0.68
N TRP A 24 5.92 17.02 -1.99
CA TRP A 24 6.29 18.20 -2.78
C TRP A 24 5.19 19.28 -2.76
N LYS A 25 3.90 18.90 -2.90
CA LYS A 25 2.77 19.85 -2.78
C LYS A 25 2.67 20.48 -1.38
N ILE A 26 3.03 19.75 -0.33
CA ILE A 26 3.10 20.31 1.03
C ILE A 26 4.20 21.39 1.09
N ARG A 27 5.39 21.11 0.53
CA ARG A 27 6.49 22.07 0.46
C ARG A 27 6.09 23.36 -0.26
N GLU A 28 5.35 23.24 -1.35
CA GLU A 28 4.84 24.39 -2.12
C GLU A 28 3.69 25.14 -1.41
N GLY A 29 3.29 24.71 -0.20
CA GLY A 29 2.21 25.34 0.56
C GLY A 29 0.80 24.99 0.07
N ALA A 30 0.67 24.07 -0.91
CA ALA A 30 -0.62 23.67 -1.47
C ALA A 30 -1.37 22.66 -0.57
N LEU A 31 -0.68 22.02 0.37
CA LEU A 31 -1.24 21.07 1.32
C LEU A 31 -0.70 21.31 2.74
N PRO A 32 -1.51 21.13 3.79
CA PRO A 32 -1.12 21.49 5.15
C PRO A 32 -0.31 20.39 5.87
N ILE A 33 0.39 20.80 6.93
CA ILE A 33 0.89 19.90 7.99
C ILE A 33 0.21 20.33 9.30
N PRO A 34 -0.31 19.39 10.12
CA PRO A 34 -0.30 17.94 9.92
C PRO A 34 -1.30 17.47 8.85
N GLY A 35 -1.00 16.36 8.19
CA GLY A 35 -1.80 15.83 7.08
C GLY A 35 -1.83 14.31 7.03
N LYS A 36 -2.98 13.76 6.63
CA LYS A 36 -3.17 12.32 6.38
C LYS A 36 -3.68 12.16 4.95
N TYR A 37 -2.94 11.43 4.14
CA TYR A 37 -3.22 11.28 2.71
C TYR A 37 -3.29 9.81 2.36
N PHE A 38 -4.12 9.50 1.37
CA PHE A 38 -4.18 8.16 0.81
C PHE A 38 -4.30 8.24 -0.70
N ALA A 39 -3.81 7.20 -1.37
CA ALA A 39 -3.98 7.02 -2.80
C ALA A 39 -4.24 5.55 -3.10
N ILE A 40 -4.98 5.31 -4.18
CA ILE A 40 -5.14 3.99 -4.77
C ILE A 40 -4.75 4.15 -6.23
N GLY A 41 -3.83 3.32 -6.70
CA GLY A 41 -3.32 3.46 -8.05
C GLY A 41 -2.88 2.13 -8.64
N LYS A 42 -3.04 2.02 -9.96
CA LYS A 42 -2.45 0.94 -10.73
C LYS A 42 -0.93 1.09 -10.78
N CYS A 43 -0.23 -0.02 -10.63
CA CYS A 43 1.22 -0.17 -10.69
C CYS A 43 1.58 -1.25 -11.68
N PHE A 44 2.78 -1.13 -12.25
CA PHE A 44 3.29 -2.01 -13.29
C PHE A 44 4.65 -2.54 -12.86
N ARG A 45 4.84 -3.86 -12.92
CA ARG A 45 6.12 -4.49 -12.62
C ARG A 45 6.46 -5.48 -13.72
N ASN A 46 7.74 -5.48 -14.09
CA ASN A 46 8.28 -6.46 -15.01
C ASN A 46 8.56 -7.77 -14.25
N GLU A 47 7.49 -8.38 -13.77
CA GLU A 47 7.50 -9.67 -13.08
C GLU A 47 6.88 -10.73 -14.01
N ALA A 48 7.36 -11.97 -13.92
CA ALA A 48 6.76 -13.06 -14.66
C ALA A 48 5.32 -13.28 -14.19
N VAL A 49 4.39 -13.35 -15.15
CA VAL A 49 2.97 -13.56 -14.83
C VAL A 49 2.79 -14.98 -14.33
N ASP A 50 2.34 -15.10 -13.08
CA ASP A 50 1.96 -16.37 -12.49
C ASP A 50 0.58 -16.25 -11.83
N TRP A 51 0.14 -17.31 -11.16
CA TRP A 51 -1.17 -17.36 -10.52
C TRP A 51 -1.29 -16.44 -9.29
N LYS A 52 -0.17 -15.96 -8.73
CA LYS A 52 -0.07 -15.02 -7.59
C LYS A 52 0.30 -13.59 -8.01
N HIS A 53 0.98 -13.42 -9.15
CA HIS A 53 1.63 -12.19 -9.56
C HIS A 53 1.21 -11.81 -10.97
N LEU A 54 0.66 -10.60 -11.09
CA LEU A 54 0.36 -9.98 -12.36
C LEU A 54 1.38 -8.87 -12.63
N PHE A 55 1.64 -8.62 -13.91
CA PHE A 55 2.49 -7.51 -14.36
C PHE A 55 1.85 -6.14 -14.10
N GLU A 56 0.54 -6.09 -13.87
CA GLU A 56 -0.20 -4.92 -13.42
C GLU A 56 -1.06 -5.27 -12.19
N PHE A 57 -1.10 -4.38 -11.20
CA PHE A 57 -1.90 -4.56 -9.99
C PHE A 57 -2.26 -3.23 -9.34
N ASN A 58 -3.26 -3.22 -8.46
CA ASN A 58 -3.61 -2.02 -7.69
C ASN A 58 -2.91 -2.01 -6.33
N GLN A 59 -2.20 -0.93 -6.06
CA GLN A 59 -1.57 -0.68 -4.78
C GLN A 59 -2.31 0.45 -4.06
N VAL A 60 -2.51 0.28 -2.76
CA VAL A 60 -2.95 1.37 -1.87
C VAL A 60 -1.71 1.98 -1.24
N GLU A 61 -1.76 3.28 -0.99
CA GLU A 61 -0.74 4.03 -0.26
C GLU A 61 -1.43 4.87 0.80
N GLY A 62 -0.92 4.85 2.03
CA GLY A 62 -1.31 5.76 3.09
C GLY A 62 -0.08 6.43 3.67
N ILE A 63 -0.15 7.76 3.86
CA ILE A 63 0.87 8.53 4.58
C ILE A 63 0.27 9.42 5.66
N VAL A 64 0.99 9.57 6.77
CA VAL A 64 0.71 10.54 7.83
C VAL A 64 1.95 11.41 8.00
N VAL A 65 1.79 12.71 7.77
CA VAL A 65 2.85 13.73 7.85
C VAL A 65 2.57 14.60 9.06
N ASP A 66 3.44 14.57 10.06
CA ASP A 66 3.32 15.35 11.28
C ASP A 66 4.71 15.48 11.93
N ARG A 67 4.97 16.57 12.64
CA ARG A 67 6.23 16.75 13.38
C ARG A 67 6.30 15.86 14.63
N ASN A 68 5.15 15.43 15.15
CA ASN A 68 5.05 14.72 16.41
C ASN A 68 4.73 13.22 16.24
N VAL A 69 4.73 12.70 15.01
CA VAL A 69 4.40 11.29 14.81
C VAL A 69 5.55 10.36 15.15
N THR A 70 5.20 9.21 15.71
CA THR A 70 6.15 8.19 16.13
C THR A 70 5.90 6.86 15.44
N PHE A 71 6.92 6.00 15.40
CA PHE A 71 6.78 4.65 14.89
C PHE A 71 5.71 3.84 15.64
N ALA A 72 5.55 4.05 16.96
CA ALA A 72 4.50 3.41 17.74
C ALA A 72 3.09 3.76 17.20
N GLN A 73 2.88 5.00 16.75
CA GLN A 73 1.62 5.39 16.12
C GLN A 73 1.42 4.72 14.75
N LEU A 74 2.48 4.51 13.96
CA LEU A 74 2.38 3.72 12.72
C LEU A 74 1.85 2.32 13.03
N LEU A 75 2.41 1.63 14.02
CA LEU A 75 1.94 0.30 14.42
C LEU A 75 0.46 0.33 14.86
N GLY A 76 0.05 1.39 15.55
CA GLY A 76 -1.36 1.62 15.91
C GLY A 76 -2.26 1.82 14.70
N TYR A 77 -1.85 2.65 13.74
CA TYR A 77 -2.58 2.87 12.49
C TYR A 77 -2.75 1.57 11.70
N LEU A 78 -1.69 0.76 11.58
CA LEU A 78 -1.75 -0.52 10.88
C LEU A 78 -2.77 -1.46 11.53
N LYS A 79 -2.75 -1.61 12.86
CA LYS A 79 -3.72 -2.44 13.58
C LYS A 79 -5.16 -2.02 13.30
N VAL A 80 -5.45 -0.72 13.37
CA VAL A 80 -6.81 -0.19 13.12
C VAL A 80 -7.20 -0.32 11.65
N PHE A 81 -6.28 -0.02 10.73
CA PHE A 81 -6.50 -0.08 9.29
C PHE A 81 -6.86 -1.51 8.87
N PHE A 82 -6.02 -2.50 9.22
CA PHE A 82 -6.25 -3.88 8.82
C PHE A 82 -7.46 -4.51 9.52
N ALA A 83 -7.72 -4.19 10.79
CA ALA A 83 -8.95 -4.63 11.45
C ALA A 83 -10.22 -4.14 10.72
N LYS A 84 -10.23 -2.87 10.27
CA LYS A 84 -11.32 -2.31 9.46
C LYS A 84 -11.41 -2.88 8.04
N MET A 85 -10.33 -3.50 7.56
CA MET A 85 -10.31 -4.21 6.27
C MET A 85 -10.73 -5.68 6.40
N GLY A 86 -11.06 -6.15 7.60
CA GLY A 86 -11.45 -7.56 7.84
C GLY A 86 -10.27 -8.47 8.23
N PHE A 87 -9.11 -7.91 8.53
CA PHE A 87 -7.92 -8.63 8.97
C PHE A 87 -7.57 -8.27 10.43
N PRO A 88 -8.33 -8.75 11.43
CA PRO A 88 -8.11 -8.38 12.84
C PRO A 88 -6.84 -9.00 13.43
N LYS A 89 -6.32 -10.08 12.83
CA LYS A 89 -5.10 -10.77 13.25
C LYS A 89 -3.96 -10.45 12.29
N ILE A 90 -3.19 -9.41 12.62
CA ILE A 90 -1.96 -9.06 11.90
C ILE A 90 -0.71 -9.35 12.72
N ARG A 91 0.39 -9.63 12.01
CA ARG A 91 1.74 -9.74 12.55
C ARG A 91 2.62 -8.72 11.83
N LEU A 92 3.36 -7.93 12.60
CA LEU A 92 4.29 -6.93 12.10
C LEU A 92 5.71 -7.43 12.36
N ARG A 93 6.51 -7.58 11.31
CA ARG A 93 7.89 -8.08 11.41
C ARG A 93 8.86 -7.04 10.86
N PRO A 94 10.05 -6.83 11.46
CA PRO A 94 11.08 -6.01 10.85
C PRO A 94 11.39 -6.48 9.42
N HIS A 95 11.49 -5.54 8.49
CA HIS A 95 11.86 -5.79 7.11
C HIS A 95 12.60 -4.57 6.56
N TYR A 96 13.38 -4.71 5.49
CA TYR A 96 14.08 -3.60 4.86
C TYR A 96 13.27 -3.01 3.71
N PHE A 97 13.08 -1.68 3.69
CA PHE A 97 12.65 -0.94 2.51
C PHE A 97 13.55 0.28 2.30
N PRO A 98 14.08 0.54 1.09
CA PRO A 98 15.14 1.54 0.88
C PRO A 98 14.83 2.96 1.35
N TYR A 99 13.55 3.34 1.33
CA TYR A 99 13.10 4.71 1.65
C TYR A 99 12.48 4.83 3.04
N THR A 100 12.55 3.80 3.89
CA THR A 100 12.04 3.87 5.26
C THR A 100 13.02 3.34 6.31
N GLU A 101 12.96 3.89 7.53
CA GLU A 101 13.67 3.45 8.72
C GLU A 101 13.01 4.08 9.97
N PRO A 102 12.47 3.31 10.93
CA PRO A 102 12.30 1.85 10.93
C PRO A 102 11.20 1.37 9.97
N SER A 103 11.24 0.07 9.68
CA SER A 103 10.46 -0.57 8.62
C SER A 103 9.88 -1.90 9.09
N VAL A 104 8.65 -2.21 8.67
CA VAL A 104 7.95 -3.45 8.97
C VAL A 104 7.20 -4.00 7.78
N GLU A 105 7.17 -5.32 7.68
CA GLU A 105 6.29 -6.08 6.82
C GLU A 105 5.04 -6.49 7.61
N ILE A 106 3.89 -6.48 6.92
CA ILE A 106 2.59 -6.80 7.49
C ILE A 106 2.11 -8.13 6.94
N ASP A 107 1.96 -9.10 7.83
CA ASP A 107 1.27 -10.36 7.52
C ASP A 107 -0.12 -10.36 8.16
N ALA A 108 -1.11 -10.96 7.49
CA ALA A 108 -2.40 -11.28 8.07
C ALA A 108 -2.61 -12.80 8.17
N TYR A 109 -3.27 -13.24 9.23
CA TYR A 109 -3.59 -14.67 9.39
C TYR A 109 -4.82 -15.03 8.56
N HIS A 110 -4.66 -15.99 7.65
CA HIS A 110 -5.75 -16.49 6.81
C HIS A 110 -6.38 -17.73 7.46
N GLU A 111 -7.52 -17.57 8.11
CA GLU A 111 -8.22 -18.62 8.87
C GLU A 111 -8.48 -19.88 8.03
N GLY A 112 -8.91 -19.74 6.77
CA GLY A 112 -9.23 -20.89 5.90
C GLY A 112 -8.01 -21.73 5.47
N ARG A 113 -6.80 -21.16 5.49
CA ARG A 113 -5.54 -21.81 5.08
C ARG A 113 -4.62 -22.07 6.27
N LYS A 114 -5.00 -21.58 7.46
CA LYS A 114 -4.24 -21.63 8.71
C LYS A 114 -2.79 -21.14 8.57
N THR A 115 -2.56 -20.13 7.74
CA THR A 115 -1.22 -19.61 7.41
C THR A 115 -1.19 -18.08 7.44
N TRP A 116 0.01 -17.52 7.55
CA TRP A 116 0.26 -16.08 7.44
C TRP A 116 0.46 -15.71 5.97
N ILE A 117 -0.22 -14.65 5.52
CA ILE A 117 -0.11 -14.12 4.16
C ILE A 117 0.38 -12.68 4.24
N GLU A 118 1.41 -12.36 3.47
CA GLU A 118 1.97 -11.02 3.34
C GLU A 118 0.98 -10.09 2.62
N LEU A 119 0.62 -8.98 3.27
CA LEU A 119 -0.29 -7.96 2.73
C LEU A 119 0.43 -6.71 2.22
N GLY A 120 1.63 -6.42 2.72
CA GLY A 120 2.46 -5.32 2.23
C GLY A 120 3.45 -4.78 3.26
N GLY A 121 4.05 -3.64 2.93
CA GLY A 121 5.07 -2.98 3.74
C GLY A 121 4.61 -1.68 4.38
N ALA A 122 5.30 -1.28 5.45
CA ALA A 122 5.15 -0.01 6.11
C ALA A 122 6.47 0.45 6.74
N GLY A 123 6.58 1.74 7.01
CA GLY A 123 7.73 2.30 7.71
C GLY A 123 7.64 3.81 7.88
N VAL A 124 8.66 4.39 8.50
CA VAL A 124 8.83 5.85 8.59
C VAL A 124 9.78 6.29 7.50
N PHE A 125 9.42 7.27 6.66
CA PHE A 125 10.33 7.74 5.62
C PHE A 125 11.65 8.21 6.22
N ARG A 126 12.74 7.82 5.57
CA ARG A 126 14.07 8.22 6.03
C ARG A 126 14.30 9.73 5.85
N PRO A 127 15.18 10.35 6.64
CA PRO A 127 15.53 11.76 6.49
C PRO A 127 16.01 12.16 5.08
N GLU A 128 16.71 11.26 4.38
CA GLU A 128 17.21 11.51 3.02
C GLU A 128 16.06 11.71 2.01
N VAL A 129 14.88 11.14 2.28
CA VAL A 129 13.67 11.33 1.47
C VAL A 129 12.94 12.60 1.87
N THR A 130 12.71 12.80 3.17
CA THR A 130 11.90 13.93 3.66
C THR A 130 12.61 15.26 3.47
N LYS A 131 13.93 15.34 3.70
CA LYS A 131 14.73 16.54 3.42
C LYS A 131 14.70 16.93 1.94
N ALA A 132 14.77 15.95 1.03
CA ALA A 132 14.73 16.21 -0.40
C ALA A 132 13.37 16.75 -0.86
N LEU A 133 12.27 16.18 -0.34
CA LEU A 133 10.91 16.50 -0.80
C LEU A 133 10.27 17.67 -0.05
N LEU A 134 10.48 17.78 1.26
CA LEU A 134 9.89 18.81 2.13
C LEU A 134 10.84 19.98 2.41
N GLY A 135 12.15 19.80 2.25
CA GLY A 135 13.16 20.78 2.64
C GLY A 135 13.53 20.75 4.12
N GLU A 136 12.85 19.94 4.93
CA GLU A 136 13.13 19.72 6.34
C GLU A 136 12.88 18.25 6.73
N GLU A 137 13.44 17.84 7.86
CA GLU A 137 13.25 16.49 8.40
C GLU A 137 11.95 16.40 9.19
N ILE A 138 10.86 16.06 8.51
CA ILE A 138 9.56 15.79 9.15
C ILE A 138 9.29 14.29 9.11
N PRO A 139 8.91 13.65 10.23
CA PRO A 139 8.46 12.27 10.24
C PRO A 139 7.26 12.03 9.31
N VAL A 140 7.37 11.04 8.42
CA VAL A 140 6.27 10.59 7.55
C VAL A 140 6.05 9.10 7.77
N LEU A 141 4.94 8.74 8.41
CA LEU A 141 4.54 7.34 8.53
C LEU A 141 3.91 6.91 7.21
N ALA A 142 4.30 5.77 6.67
CA ALA A 142 3.80 5.27 5.40
C ALA A 142 3.47 3.78 5.45
N TRP A 143 2.46 3.36 4.70
CA TRP A 143 2.14 1.95 4.45
C TRP A 143 1.52 1.78 3.07
N GLY A 144 1.73 0.62 2.46
CA GLY A 144 1.21 0.38 1.12
C GLY A 144 0.91 -1.09 0.81
N PRO A 145 -0.29 -1.58 1.15
CA PRO A 145 -0.69 -2.95 0.84
C PRO A 145 -1.09 -3.11 -0.63
N GLY A 146 -0.81 -4.29 -1.17
CA GLY A 146 -1.33 -4.72 -2.47
C GLY A 146 -2.79 -5.13 -2.34
N PHE A 147 -3.68 -4.43 -3.04
CA PHE A 147 -5.13 -4.63 -2.87
C PHE A 147 -5.63 -5.89 -3.57
N ASP A 148 -5.00 -6.24 -4.69
CA ASP A 148 -5.44 -7.35 -5.54
C ASP A 148 -5.37 -8.70 -4.82
N ARG A 149 -4.38 -8.91 -3.94
CA ARG A 149 -4.28 -10.12 -3.09
C ARG A 149 -5.46 -10.26 -2.12
N ILE A 150 -5.95 -9.14 -1.59
CA ILE A 150 -7.10 -9.08 -0.67
C ILE A 150 -8.41 -9.38 -1.41
N ILE A 151 -8.57 -8.81 -2.62
CA ILE A 151 -9.74 -9.01 -3.49
C ILE A 151 -9.91 -10.49 -3.85
N VAL A 152 -8.81 -11.17 -4.20
CA VAL A 152 -8.82 -12.55 -4.68
C VAL A 152 -9.37 -13.51 -3.62
N ASP A 153 -8.89 -13.39 -2.38
CA ASP A 153 -9.38 -14.20 -1.26
C ASP A 153 -10.86 -13.86 -0.95
N PHE A 154 -11.26 -12.59 -1.05
CA PHE A 154 -12.65 -12.17 -0.81
C PHE A 154 -13.64 -12.75 -1.83
N PHE A 155 -13.36 -12.60 -3.13
CA PHE A 155 -14.22 -13.12 -4.19
C PHE A 155 -14.05 -14.62 -4.42
N LYS A 156 -13.20 -15.30 -3.63
CA LYS A 156 -12.83 -16.71 -3.80
C LYS A 156 -12.33 -16.99 -5.23
N ILE A 157 -11.63 -16.01 -5.80
CA ILE A 157 -11.02 -16.14 -7.11
C ILE A 157 -9.77 -17.01 -6.93
N THR A 158 -9.65 -18.06 -7.73
CA THR A 158 -8.49 -18.98 -7.64
C THR A 158 -7.34 -18.54 -8.52
N ASP A 159 -7.60 -17.70 -9.53
CA ASP A 159 -6.61 -17.22 -10.49
C ASP A 159 -6.77 -15.71 -10.68
N LEU A 160 -5.74 -14.93 -10.32
CA LEU A 160 -5.76 -13.47 -10.48
C LEU A 160 -6.06 -13.03 -11.92
N ARG A 161 -5.71 -13.84 -12.92
CA ARG A 161 -5.96 -13.53 -14.34
C ARG A 161 -7.45 -13.44 -14.65
N ASP A 162 -8.32 -14.10 -13.88
CA ASP A 162 -9.76 -13.99 -14.06
C ASP A 162 -10.26 -12.56 -13.82
N LEU A 163 -9.55 -11.72 -13.06
CA LEU A 163 -9.90 -10.30 -12.92
C LEU A 163 -9.74 -9.51 -14.24
N TYR A 164 -8.93 -10.02 -15.18
CA TYR A 164 -8.53 -9.33 -16.41
C TYR A 164 -9.08 -9.99 -17.68
N ARG A 165 -9.87 -11.06 -17.55
CA ARG A 165 -10.49 -11.76 -18.69
C ARG A 165 -11.59 -10.97 -19.39
N ASN A 166 -12.02 -9.84 -18.81
CA ASN A 166 -13.12 -9.00 -19.31
C ASN A 166 -14.42 -9.80 -19.55
N ASP A 167 -14.71 -10.79 -18.70
CA ASP A 167 -15.92 -11.60 -18.80
C ASP A 167 -17.15 -10.83 -18.30
N VAL A 168 -18.01 -10.40 -19.23
CA VAL A 168 -19.22 -9.63 -18.93
C VAL A 168 -20.19 -10.42 -18.03
N LYS A 169 -20.24 -11.75 -18.15
CA LYS A 169 -21.09 -12.59 -17.30
C LYS A 169 -20.59 -12.56 -15.87
N GLN A 170 -19.28 -12.72 -15.68
CA GLN A 170 -18.63 -12.57 -14.37
C GLN A 170 -18.92 -11.19 -13.77
N LEU A 171 -18.77 -10.10 -14.53
CA LEU A 171 -19.05 -8.74 -14.05
C LEU A 171 -20.51 -8.55 -13.58
N LYS A 172 -21.47 -9.21 -14.23
CA LYS A 172 -22.90 -9.17 -13.85
C LYS A 172 -23.20 -10.03 -12.62
N GLU A 173 -22.52 -11.16 -12.47
CA GLU A 173 -22.76 -12.15 -11.42
C GLU A 173 -21.93 -11.88 -10.15
N MET A 174 -20.83 -11.10 -10.26
CA MET A 174 -20.00 -10.70 -9.14
C MET A 174 -20.85 -9.96 -8.10
N ARG A 175 -20.87 -10.51 -6.88
CA ARG A 175 -21.62 -9.94 -5.76
C ARG A 175 -21.15 -8.53 -5.47
N ARG A 176 -22.09 -7.62 -5.24
CA ARG A 176 -21.81 -6.25 -4.82
C ARG A 176 -21.19 -6.30 -3.42
N PHE A 177 -19.99 -5.76 -3.26
CA PHE A 177 -19.32 -5.67 -1.96
C PHE A 177 -20.13 -4.78 -1.01
N ASN A 178 -20.59 -5.36 0.10
CA ASN A 178 -21.31 -4.62 1.13
C ASN A 178 -20.57 -4.75 2.46
N LEU A 179 -19.77 -3.72 2.79
CA LEU A 179 -18.89 -3.65 3.97
C LEU A 179 -19.61 -4.03 5.29
N LYS A 180 -20.91 -3.73 5.41
CA LYS A 180 -21.66 -3.95 6.65
C LYS A 180 -22.10 -5.40 6.87
N SER A 181 -22.34 -6.17 5.82
CA SER A 181 -22.87 -7.54 5.93
C SER A 181 -21.80 -8.62 5.90
N GLU A 182 -20.64 -8.33 5.34
CA GLU A 182 -19.59 -9.32 5.04
C GLU A 182 -18.47 -9.35 6.09
N MET A 183 -18.34 -8.30 6.93
CA MET A 183 -17.38 -8.24 8.04
C MET A 183 -17.92 -8.75 9.39
N VAL A 184 -19.19 -9.18 9.45
CA VAL A 184 -19.90 -9.64 10.67
C VAL A 184 -20.21 -11.14 10.61
N LYS A 185 -19.38 -11.93 9.91
CA LYS A 185 -19.49 -13.39 9.95
C LYS A 185 -18.15 -14.03 10.31
#